data_AF-A0A0C2D4F3-F1
#
_entry.id   AF-A0A0C2D4F3-F1
#
_cell.length_a   1.000
_cell.length_b   1.000
_cell.length_c   1.000
_cell.angle_alpha   90.00
_cell.angle_beta   90.00
_cell.angle_gamma   90.00
#
_symmetry.space_group_name_H-M   'P 1'
#
loop_
_entity.id
_entity.type
_entity.pdbx_description
1 polymer ?
#
loop_
_entity_poly.entity_id
_entity_poly.type
_entity_poly.pdbx_seq_one_letter_code
_entity_poly.pdbx_strand_id
1 'polypeptide(L)'
;MKRLIGKFKGAAWFVSHCGTNSKREKYVEQLQEHFPVDVYGSCGTLKCPRGGACERMLDEQYHFYIAFENSICKDYITEKLWNQGYGKDIVPIVMKRAVVEQLVPPKSFIAADDFNTTKELATYLLYLMRNKSAYAEYFEWRREYKVVFLDGSHHDTLERPWGFCQICRLLWEEPRPILSIPVEVHACKEGVAV
;
A
#
# COMPACT_ATOMS: atom_id res chain seq x y z
N MET A 1 4.24 -9.61 14.81
CA MET A 1 5.19 -10.65 14.33
C MET A 1 4.62 -12.07 14.20
N LYS A 2 3.74 -12.58 15.09
CA LYS A 2 3.18 -13.96 14.94
C LYS A 2 2.44 -14.22 13.61
N ARG A 3 1.92 -13.20 12.93
CA ARG A 3 1.16 -13.30 11.66
C ARG A 3 1.99 -13.31 10.38
N LEU A 4 3.31 -13.15 10.46
CA LEU A 4 4.19 -13.30 9.29
C LEU A 4 4.48 -14.78 8.98
N ILE A 5 4.20 -15.68 9.93
CA ILE A 5 4.40 -17.11 9.81
C ILE A 5 3.09 -17.72 9.27
N GLY A 6 3.18 -18.42 8.14
CA GLY A 6 2.04 -19.14 7.55
C GLY A 6 1.49 -18.55 6.25
N LYS A 7 1.97 -17.38 5.81
CA LYS A 7 1.68 -16.85 4.48
C LYS A 7 2.23 -17.80 3.42
N PHE A 8 1.46 -18.04 2.36
CA PHE A 8 1.81 -18.99 1.29
C PHE A 8 1.40 -18.51 -0.11
N LYS A 9 0.49 -17.54 -0.21
CA LYS A 9 0.11 -16.92 -1.49
C LYS A 9 1.03 -15.77 -1.84
N GLY A 10 1.19 -15.51 -3.14
CA GLY A 10 2.01 -14.42 -3.67
C GLY A 10 1.43 -13.04 -3.38
N ALA A 11 0.82 -12.43 -4.39
CA ALA A 11 0.18 -11.12 -4.27
C ALA A 11 -1.34 -11.20 -4.42
N ALA A 12 -2.04 -10.33 -3.70
CA ALA A 12 -3.45 -10.03 -3.96
C ALA A 12 -3.60 -8.64 -4.57
N TRP A 13 -4.55 -8.50 -5.48
CA TRP A 13 -4.93 -7.20 -6.04
C TRP A 13 -6.43 -7.02 -6.03
N PHE A 14 -6.93 -6.05 -5.25
CA PHE A 14 -8.36 -5.73 -5.22
C PHE A 14 -8.63 -4.55 -6.13
N VAL A 15 -9.34 -4.78 -7.22
CA VAL A 15 -9.47 -3.82 -8.31
C VAL A 15 -10.84 -3.91 -8.99
N SER A 16 -11.49 -2.75 -9.13
CA SER A 16 -12.79 -2.64 -9.78
C SER A 16 -12.88 -1.60 -10.90
N HIS A 17 -11.80 -0.86 -11.13
CA HIS A 17 -11.72 0.14 -12.19
C HIS A 17 -10.60 -0.26 -13.14
N CYS A 18 -10.95 -0.60 -14.38
CA CYS A 18 -10.02 -1.11 -15.38
C CYS A 18 -9.80 -0.05 -16.47
N GLY A 19 -8.69 -0.15 -17.21
CA GLY A 19 -8.38 0.77 -18.30
C GLY A 19 -7.89 2.13 -17.78
N THR A 20 -7.09 2.13 -16.72
CA THR A 20 -6.68 3.38 -16.08
C THR A 20 -5.57 4.12 -16.82
N ASN A 21 -5.33 5.37 -16.42
CA ASN A 21 -4.27 6.21 -16.98
C ASN A 21 -2.88 5.64 -16.66
N SER A 22 -2.73 5.05 -15.48
CA SER A 22 -1.50 4.37 -15.05
C SER A 22 -1.13 3.14 -15.85
N LYS A 23 -2.06 2.58 -16.65
CA LYS A 23 -1.88 1.27 -17.33
C LYS A 23 -1.48 0.14 -16.37
N ARG A 24 -1.88 0.26 -15.10
CA ARG A 24 -1.57 -0.69 -14.03
C ARG A 24 -2.01 -2.11 -14.36
N GLU A 25 -3.08 -2.27 -15.13
CA GLU A 25 -3.59 -3.57 -15.57
C GLU A 25 -2.57 -4.29 -16.45
N LYS A 26 -1.96 -3.59 -17.41
CA LYS A 26 -0.93 -4.16 -18.28
C LYS A 26 0.31 -4.56 -17.50
N TYR A 27 0.72 -3.75 -16.53
CA TYR A 27 1.84 -4.09 -15.67
C TYR A 27 1.57 -5.36 -14.86
N VAL A 28 0.39 -5.47 -14.25
CA VAL A 28 0.01 -6.66 -13.48
C VAL A 28 -0.13 -7.90 -14.37
N GLU A 29 -0.68 -7.76 -15.57
CA GLU A 29 -0.75 -8.85 -16.57
C GLU A 29 0.65 -9.39 -16.90
N GLN A 30 1.62 -8.51 -17.19
CA GLN A 30 3.01 -8.90 -17.42
C GLN A 30 3.68 -9.50 -16.17
N LEU A 31 3.32 -9.05 -14.97
CA LEU A 31 3.81 -9.64 -13.72
C LEU A 31 3.24 -11.05 -13.49
N GLN A 32 2.00 -11.30 -13.88
CA GLN A 32 1.34 -12.60 -13.76
C GLN A 32 2.03 -13.71 -14.58
N GLU A 33 2.78 -13.36 -15.62
CA GLU A 33 3.62 -14.31 -16.37
C GLU A 33 4.77 -14.90 -15.55
N HIS A 34 5.16 -14.24 -14.45
CA HIS A 34 6.34 -14.59 -13.66
C HIS A 34 6.05 -14.77 -12.16
N PHE A 35 4.91 -14.28 -11.68
CA PHE A 35 4.56 -14.28 -10.27
C PHE A 35 3.06 -14.47 -10.05
N PRO A 36 2.63 -15.31 -9.08
CA PRO A 36 1.21 -15.50 -8.81
C PRO A 36 0.57 -14.25 -8.21
N VAL A 37 -0.38 -13.66 -8.94
CA VAL A 37 -1.22 -12.55 -8.49
C VAL A 37 -2.69 -12.94 -8.58
N ASP A 38 -3.36 -12.98 -7.43
CA ASP A 38 -4.80 -13.23 -7.33
C ASP A 38 -5.55 -11.89 -7.46
N VAL A 39 -6.38 -11.77 -8.52
CA VAL A 39 -7.08 -10.51 -8.85
C VAL A 39 -8.56 -10.60 -8.45
N TYR A 40 -8.96 -9.77 -7.49
CA TYR A 40 -10.31 -9.69 -6.95
C TYR A 40 -11.03 -8.44 -7.44
N GLY A 41 -12.30 -8.58 -7.82
CA GLY A 41 -13.17 -7.45 -8.20
C GLY A 41 -13.67 -7.58 -9.63
N SER A 42 -14.03 -6.47 -10.28
CA SER A 42 -14.56 -6.49 -11.65
C SER A 42 -13.49 -6.64 -12.73
N CYS A 43 -12.22 -6.32 -12.43
CA CYS A 43 -11.12 -6.53 -13.37
C CYS A 43 -10.46 -7.92 -13.25
N GLY A 44 -11.03 -8.82 -12.43
CA GLY A 44 -10.52 -10.17 -12.20
C GLY A 44 -11.63 -11.19 -12.02
N THR A 45 -11.23 -12.44 -11.86
CA THR A 45 -12.16 -13.58 -11.73
C THR A 45 -12.59 -13.83 -10.29
N LEU A 46 -11.76 -13.43 -9.31
CA LEU A 46 -12.05 -13.66 -7.90
C LEU A 46 -12.97 -12.57 -7.34
N LYS A 47 -13.75 -12.91 -6.31
CA LYS A 47 -14.68 -11.99 -5.66
C LYS A 47 -14.42 -11.94 -4.16
N CYS A 48 -14.36 -10.72 -3.64
CA CYS A 48 -14.32 -10.45 -2.22
C CYS A 48 -15.17 -9.19 -1.98
N PRO A 49 -16.41 -9.33 -1.47
CA PRO A 49 -17.23 -8.17 -1.13
C PRO A 49 -16.51 -7.25 -0.15
N ARG A 50 -16.64 -5.94 -0.33
CA ARG A 50 -16.01 -4.94 0.56
C ARG A 50 -16.46 -5.14 2.00
N GLY A 51 -15.52 -5.09 2.94
CA GLY A 51 -15.78 -5.35 4.35
C GLY A 51 -16.12 -6.82 4.65
N GLY A 52 -15.97 -7.71 3.67
CA GLY A 52 -16.21 -9.13 3.82
C GLY A 52 -15.11 -9.82 4.63
N ALA A 53 -15.46 -10.97 5.22
CA ALA A 53 -14.52 -11.79 5.98
C ALA A 53 -13.28 -12.22 5.17
N CYS A 54 -13.39 -12.24 3.83
CA CYS A 54 -12.30 -12.53 2.92
C CYS A 54 -11.15 -11.54 3.02
N GLU A 55 -11.36 -10.28 3.43
CA GLU A 55 -10.24 -9.32 3.55
C GLU A 55 -9.21 -9.74 4.61
N ARG A 56 -9.58 -10.58 5.58
CA ARG A 56 -8.66 -11.14 6.58
C ARG A 56 -7.59 -12.05 5.96
N MET A 57 -7.85 -12.62 4.79
CA MET A 57 -6.87 -13.46 4.10
C MET A 57 -5.63 -12.67 3.69
N LEU A 58 -5.73 -11.35 3.53
CA LEU A 58 -4.58 -10.48 3.24
C LEU A 58 -3.58 -10.52 4.41
N ASP A 59 -4.09 -10.50 5.64
CA ASP A 59 -3.29 -10.60 6.85
C ASP A 59 -2.70 -12.01 7.04
N GLU A 60 -3.43 -13.05 6.65
CA GLU A 60 -3.10 -14.45 7.01
C GLU A 60 -2.37 -15.22 5.90
N GLN A 61 -2.70 -14.99 4.63
CA GLN A 61 -2.33 -15.89 3.52
C GLN A 61 -1.37 -15.25 2.50
N TYR A 62 -1.51 -13.95 2.23
CA TYR A 62 -0.75 -13.25 1.18
C TYR A 62 0.50 -12.58 1.72
N HIS A 63 1.59 -12.62 0.94
CA HIS A 63 2.80 -11.86 1.23
C HIS A 63 2.69 -10.41 0.76
N PHE A 64 2.06 -10.18 -0.39
CA PHE A 64 2.06 -8.87 -1.02
C PHE A 64 0.68 -8.38 -1.38
N TYR A 65 0.50 -7.05 -1.33
CA TYR A 65 -0.69 -6.38 -1.83
C TYR A 65 -0.30 -5.42 -2.94
N ILE A 66 -0.94 -5.53 -4.10
CA ILE A 66 -0.73 -4.58 -5.21
C ILE A 66 -1.53 -3.30 -4.90
N ALA A 67 -0.83 -2.26 -4.45
CA ALA A 67 -1.39 -0.96 -4.09
C ALA A 67 -1.30 0.05 -5.25
N PHE A 68 -1.54 -0.41 -6.49
CA PHE A 68 -1.39 0.42 -7.68
C PHE A 68 -2.54 1.42 -7.85
N GLU A 69 -2.19 2.69 -7.99
CA GLU A 69 -3.14 3.77 -8.22
C GLU A 69 -3.63 3.85 -9.66
N ASN A 70 -4.80 4.46 -9.85
CA ASN A 70 -5.41 4.66 -11.17
C ASN A 70 -4.58 5.63 -12.05
N SER A 71 -3.79 6.50 -11.44
CA SER A 71 -2.92 7.46 -12.10
C SER A 71 -1.61 7.56 -11.32
N ILE A 72 -0.52 7.89 -12.01
CA ILE A 72 0.76 8.22 -11.36
C ILE A 72 0.79 9.73 -11.16
N CYS A 73 0.63 10.20 -9.93
CA CYS A 73 0.75 11.61 -9.60
C CYS A 73 1.45 11.79 -8.24
N LYS A 74 2.20 12.88 -8.11
CA LYS A 74 2.71 13.35 -6.81
C LYS A 74 1.52 13.50 -5.84
N ASP A 75 1.72 13.06 -4.60
CA ASP A 75 0.74 13.14 -3.49
C ASP A 75 -0.57 12.35 -3.69
N TYR A 76 -0.76 11.65 -4.81
CA TYR A 76 -1.95 10.81 -5.04
C TYR A 76 -1.73 9.40 -4.47
N ILE A 77 -1.92 9.28 -3.15
CA ILE A 77 -1.85 8.02 -2.41
C ILE A 77 -3.16 7.81 -1.65
N THR A 78 -3.85 6.70 -1.91
CA THR A 78 -5.22 6.47 -1.44
C THR A 78 -5.33 5.30 -0.47
N GLU A 79 -6.56 4.84 -0.20
CA GLU A 79 -6.89 3.71 0.67
C GLU A 79 -6.16 2.42 0.31
N LYS A 80 -5.72 2.27 -0.95
CA LYS A 80 -5.01 1.08 -1.42
C LYS A 80 -3.71 0.88 -0.65
N LEU A 81 -2.93 1.94 -0.46
CA LEU A 81 -1.71 1.87 0.33
C LEU A 81 -2.02 1.92 1.82
N TRP A 82 -2.85 2.88 2.25
CA TRP A 82 -3.09 3.12 3.67
C TRP A 82 -3.90 2.02 4.34
N ASN A 83 -5.08 1.69 3.82
CA ASN A 83 -5.98 0.72 4.45
C ASN A 83 -5.51 -0.71 4.19
N GLN A 84 -5.20 -1.04 2.93
CA GLN A 84 -4.88 -2.43 2.55
C GLN A 84 -3.40 -2.78 2.65
N GLY A 85 -2.49 -1.82 2.42
CA GLY A 85 -1.06 -2.02 2.66
C GLY A 85 -0.72 -1.92 4.15
N TYR A 86 -0.80 -0.71 4.70
CA TYR A 86 -0.30 -0.43 6.05
C TYR A 86 -1.29 -0.78 7.18
N GLY A 87 -2.59 -0.78 6.90
CA GLY A 87 -3.61 -1.27 7.84
C GLY A 87 -3.57 -2.78 8.08
N LYS A 88 -2.74 -3.52 7.34
CA LYS A 88 -2.67 -4.98 7.36
C LYS A 88 -1.25 -5.51 7.58
N ASP A 89 -1.13 -6.77 7.95
CA ASP A 89 0.14 -7.50 8.06
C ASP A 89 0.64 -7.98 6.68
N ILE A 90 0.80 -7.07 5.72
CA ILE A 90 1.16 -7.36 4.32
C ILE A 90 2.13 -6.31 3.77
N VAL A 91 2.99 -6.68 2.81
CA VAL A 91 3.92 -5.70 2.19
C VAL A 91 3.26 -5.12 0.94
N PRO A 92 3.03 -3.79 0.89
CA PRO A 92 2.47 -3.15 -0.31
C PRO A 92 3.51 -3.03 -1.42
N ILE A 93 3.05 -3.25 -2.65
CA ILE A 93 3.79 -2.98 -3.89
C ILE A 93 3.13 -1.77 -4.56
N VAL A 94 3.91 -0.72 -4.80
CA VAL A 94 3.47 0.53 -5.45
C VAL A 94 4.12 0.65 -6.83
N MET A 95 3.56 1.46 -7.73
CA MET A 95 4.12 1.56 -9.07
C MET A 95 5.37 2.43 -9.16
N LYS A 96 5.41 3.54 -8.41
CA LYS A 96 6.47 4.56 -8.49
C LYS A 96 7.00 4.93 -7.12
N ARG A 97 8.31 4.73 -6.90
CA ARG A 97 9.01 5.07 -5.66
C ARG A 97 8.86 6.54 -5.30
N ALA A 98 9.16 7.43 -6.25
CA ALA A 98 9.19 8.88 -6.04
C ALA A 98 7.84 9.48 -5.62
N VAL A 99 6.71 8.80 -5.87
CA VAL A 99 5.38 9.23 -5.42
C VAL A 99 5.17 8.96 -3.94
N VAL A 100 5.80 7.91 -3.40
CA VAL A 100 5.45 7.33 -2.10
C VAL A 100 6.53 7.57 -1.05
N GLU A 101 7.81 7.50 -1.41
CA GLU A 101 8.93 7.43 -0.46
C GLU A 101 9.04 8.60 0.52
N GLN A 102 8.55 9.79 0.13
CA GLN A 102 8.61 10.98 0.97
C GLN A 102 7.52 11.01 2.04
N LEU A 103 6.47 10.20 1.89
CA LEU A 103 5.25 10.25 2.71
C LEU A 103 5.12 9.06 3.65
N VAL A 104 6.02 8.09 3.58
CA VAL A 104 5.92 6.82 4.31
C VAL A 104 7.25 6.45 4.96
N PRO A 105 7.25 5.57 5.99
CA PRO A 105 8.49 5.13 6.60
C PRO A 105 9.43 4.46 5.60
N PRO A 106 10.75 4.62 5.74
CA PRO A 106 11.71 3.97 4.86
C PRO A 106 11.56 2.44 4.94
N LYS A 107 11.84 1.76 3.83
CA LYS A 107 11.79 0.28 3.72
C LYS A 107 10.44 -0.35 4.12
N SER A 108 9.33 0.38 3.95
CA SER A 108 7.99 -0.10 4.28
C SER A 108 7.19 -0.65 3.09
N PHE A 109 7.71 -0.51 1.86
CA PHE A 109 7.04 -0.90 0.63
C PHE A 109 8.05 -1.31 -0.46
N ILE A 110 7.55 -1.98 -1.50
CA ILE A 110 8.32 -2.31 -2.70
C ILE A 110 7.84 -1.42 -3.85
N ALA A 111 8.75 -0.76 -4.57
CA ALA A 111 8.39 -0.01 -5.76
C ALA A 111 8.64 -0.84 -7.01
N ALA A 112 7.66 -0.89 -7.90
CA ALA A 112 7.76 -1.66 -9.14
C ALA A 112 8.82 -1.09 -10.08
N ASP A 113 9.03 0.23 -10.07
CA ASP A 113 10.03 0.94 -10.86
C ASP A 113 11.46 0.88 -10.32
N ASP A 114 11.69 0.17 -9.21
CA ASP A 114 13.05 -0.20 -8.77
C ASP A 114 13.66 -1.31 -9.66
N PHE A 115 12.84 -1.95 -10.50
CA PHE A 115 13.21 -3.09 -11.32
C PHE A 115 13.06 -2.73 -12.80
N ASN A 116 13.99 -3.21 -13.63
CA ASN A 116 13.94 -2.93 -15.07
C ASN A 116 12.83 -3.72 -15.77
N THR A 117 12.44 -4.87 -15.20
CA THR A 117 11.43 -5.75 -15.77
C THR A 117 10.52 -6.36 -14.70
N THR A 118 9.30 -6.76 -15.10
CA THR A 118 8.39 -7.51 -14.22
C THR A 118 8.99 -8.84 -13.77
N LYS A 119 9.89 -9.44 -14.57
CA LYS A 119 10.62 -10.65 -14.21
C LYS A 119 11.59 -10.43 -13.06
N GLU A 120 12.33 -9.33 -13.06
CA GLU A 120 13.23 -8.96 -11.96
C GLU A 120 12.45 -8.71 -10.66
N LEU A 121 11.34 -7.97 -10.75
CA LEU A 121 10.43 -7.80 -9.62
C LEU A 121 9.92 -9.16 -9.13
N ALA A 122 9.43 -10.03 -10.01
CA ALA A 122 8.97 -11.37 -9.66
C ALA A 122 10.04 -12.21 -8.96
N THR A 123 11.28 -12.19 -9.46
CA THR A 123 12.42 -12.86 -8.82
C THR A 123 12.65 -12.34 -7.41
N TYR A 124 12.58 -11.03 -7.20
CA TYR A 124 12.72 -10.43 -5.88
C TYR A 124 11.58 -10.83 -4.93
N LEU A 125 10.33 -10.81 -5.40
CA LEU A 125 9.18 -11.23 -4.61
C LEU A 125 9.26 -12.71 -4.21
N LEU A 126 9.71 -13.59 -5.12
CA LEU A 126 9.93 -15.01 -4.83
C LEU A 126 11.07 -15.22 -3.83
N TYR A 127 12.13 -14.41 -3.89
CA TYR A 127 13.19 -14.42 -2.89
C TYR A 127 12.64 -14.08 -1.50
N LEU A 128 11.84 -13.02 -1.39
CA LEU A 128 11.23 -12.61 -0.12
C LEU A 128 10.27 -13.68 0.44
N MET A 129 9.48 -14.35 -0.41
CA MET A 129 8.62 -15.45 0.04
C MET A 129 9.40 -16.63 0.63
N ARG A 130 10.64 -16.86 0.17
CA ARG A 130 11.52 -17.95 0.66
C ARG A 130 12.36 -17.52 1.85
N ASN A 131 12.71 -16.24 1.92
CA ASN A 131 13.54 -15.67 2.97
C ASN A 131 12.71 -14.88 3.99
N LYS A 132 12.29 -15.57 5.05
CA LYS A 132 11.46 -14.99 6.12
C LYS A 132 12.12 -13.79 6.81
N SER A 133 13.45 -13.81 6.97
CA SER A 133 14.16 -12.70 7.61
C SER A 133 14.13 -11.46 6.73
N ALA A 134 14.45 -11.59 5.44
CA ALA A 134 14.38 -10.48 4.50
C ALA A 134 12.96 -9.91 4.34
N TYR A 135 11.93 -10.77 4.34
CA TYR A 135 10.54 -10.33 4.32
C TYR A 135 10.14 -9.60 5.63
N ALA A 136 10.61 -10.08 6.79
CA ALA A 136 10.33 -9.44 8.07
C ALA A 136 10.91 -8.03 8.19
N GLU A 137 12.01 -7.73 7.49
CA GLU A 137 12.61 -6.39 7.47
C GLU A 137 11.65 -5.31 6.96
N TYR A 138 10.68 -5.65 6.10
CA TYR A 138 9.65 -4.71 5.62
C TYR A 138 8.61 -4.30 6.67
N PHE A 139 8.67 -4.89 7.87
CA PHE A 139 7.78 -4.57 9.00
C PHE A 139 8.52 -3.86 10.14
N GLU A 140 9.84 -3.68 10.05
CA GLU A 140 10.66 -3.10 11.11
C GLU A 140 10.30 -1.63 11.39
N TRP A 141 9.83 -0.90 10.38
CA TRP A 141 9.29 0.46 10.54
C TRP A 141 8.18 0.54 11.59
N ARG A 142 7.43 -0.54 11.85
CA ARG A 142 6.34 -0.54 12.85
C ARG A 142 6.83 -0.40 14.29
N ARG A 143 8.14 -0.47 14.54
CA ARG A 143 8.74 -0.20 15.86
C ARG A 143 8.73 1.29 16.20
N GLU A 144 8.88 2.14 15.19
CA GLU A 144 9.03 3.59 15.35
C GLU A 144 7.81 4.37 14.84
N TYR A 145 7.07 3.80 13.88
CA TYR A 145 5.91 4.46 13.27
C TYR A 145 4.64 3.66 13.50
N LYS A 146 3.52 4.39 13.60
CA LYS A 146 2.18 3.83 13.74
C LYS A 146 1.26 4.41 12.68
N VAL A 147 0.45 3.55 12.07
CA VAL A 147 -0.64 3.97 11.17
C VAL A 147 -1.82 4.38 12.04
N VAL A 148 -2.29 5.61 11.86
CA VAL A 148 -3.43 6.15 12.60
C VAL A 148 -4.51 6.56 11.61
N PHE A 149 -5.67 5.90 11.69
CA PHE A 149 -6.83 6.27 10.90
C PHE A 149 -7.67 7.29 11.68
N LEU A 150 -7.78 8.50 11.13
CA LEU A 150 -8.56 9.59 11.69
C LEU A 150 -9.98 9.54 11.12
N ASP A 151 -10.75 8.53 11.51
CA ASP A 151 -12.08 8.22 10.97
C ASP A 151 -13.23 9.02 11.61
N GLY A 152 -12.90 9.90 12.56
CA GLY A 152 -13.88 10.73 13.25
C GLY A 152 -14.77 9.99 14.26
N SER A 153 -14.55 8.69 14.50
CA SER A 153 -15.44 7.86 15.33
C SER A 153 -15.30 8.09 16.85
N HIS A 154 -14.20 8.73 17.29
CA HIS A 154 -13.86 8.98 18.70
C HIS A 154 -13.73 10.49 19.00
N HIS A 155 -14.73 11.32 18.67
CA HIS A 155 -14.75 12.75 19.03
C HIS A 155 -16.06 13.20 19.66
N ASP A 156 -15.94 14.29 20.41
CA ASP A 156 -17.10 15.11 20.76
C ASP A 156 -17.78 15.66 19.50
N THR A 157 -19.11 15.77 19.57
CA THR A 157 -19.99 16.18 18.47
C THR A 157 -19.68 17.56 17.87
N LEU A 158 -18.83 18.37 18.52
CA LEU A 158 -18.40 19.70 18.10
C LEU A 158 -17.16 19.71 17.18
N GLU A 159 -16.44 18.60 17.00
CA GLU A 159 -15.16 18.54 16.28
C GLU A 159 -15.27 18.25 14.77
N ARG A 160 -16.30 18.80 14.09
CA ARG A 160 -16.37 18.80 12.61
C ARG A 160 -15.79 20.11 12.04
N PRO A 161 -14.95 20.08 10.98
CA PRO A 161 -14.74 18.97 10.06
C PRO A 161 -13.34 18.30 10.15
N TRP A 162 -13.38 16.98 10.38
CA TRP A 162 -12.45 15.90 9.97
C TRP A 162 -10.95 16.09 10.24
N GLY A 163 -10.44 15.29 11.18
CA GLY A 163 -9.00 15.00 11.37
C GLY A 163 -8.17 16.11 11.98
N PHE A 164 -8.49 17.39 11.76
CA PHE A 164 -7.69 18.51 12.26
C PHE A 164 -7.62 18.57 13.78
N CYS A 165 -8.74 18.37 14.50
CA CYS A 165 -8.73 18.32 15.97
C CYS A 165 -7.90 17.15 16.50
N GLN A 166 -7.95 15.99 15.83
CA GLN A 166 -7.11 14.84 16.18
C GLN A 166 -5.63 15.11 15.94
N ILE A 167 -5.31 15.72 14.80
CA ILE A 167 -3.94 16.13 14.48
C ILE A 167 -3.47 17.13 15.53
N CYS A 168 -4.27 18.14 15.86
CA CYS A 168 -3.97 19.08 16.94
C CYS A 168 -3.70 18.31 18.25
N ARG A 169 -4.59 17.41 18.68
CA ARG A 169 -4.40 16.62 19.89
C ARG A 169 -3.07 15.85 19.88
N LEU A 170 -2.76 15.15 18.79
CA LEU A 170 -1.50 14.42 18.61
C LEU A 170 -0.27 15.34 18.59
N LEU A 171 -0.38 16.55 18.02
CA LEU A 171 0.68 17.56 18.04
C LEU A 171 0.92 18.16 19.43
N TRP A 172 -0.10 18.13 20.29
CA TRP A 172 -0.07 18.64 21.65
C TRP A 172 0.26 17.56 22.70
N GLU A 173 0.26 16.27 22.34
CA GLU A 173 0.71 15.17 23.21
C GLU A 173 2.24 15.18 23.38
N GLU A 174 2.72 14.92 24.60
CA GLU A 174 4.17 14.87 24.87
C GLU A 174 4.74 13.45 24.74
N PRO A 175 5.94 13.29 24.12
CA PRO A 175 6.75 14.35 23.50
C PRO A 175 6.21 14.78 22.13
N ARG A 176 6.27 16.09 21.84
CA ARG A 176 5.72 16.64 20.59
C ARG A 176 6.52 16.17 19.36
N PRO A 177 5.86 15.65 18.31
CA PRO A 177 6.54 15.27 17.08
C PRO A 177 6.97 16.51 16.27
N ILE A 178 8.21 16.50 15.75
CA ILE A 178 8.71 17.52 14.82
C ILE A 178 8.34 17.08 13.39
N LEU A 179 7.42 17.80 12.75
CA LEU A 179 6.99 17.50 11.38
C LEU A 179 7.56 18.54 10.40
N SER A 180 8.24 18.08 9.35
CA SER A 180 8.60 18.89 8.19
C SER A 180 7.69 18.50 7.02
N ILE A 181 6.73 19.37 6.67
CA ILE A 181 5.87 19.18 5.51
C ILE A 181 6.44 19.99 4.34
N PRO A 182 6.93 19.35 3.26
CA PRO A 182 7.33 20.07 2.06
C PRO A 182 6.08 20.66 1.36
N VAL A 183 6.12 21.95 1.05
CA VAL A 183 4.99 22.71 0.48
C VAL A 183 5.13 22.78 -1.03
N GLU A 184 4.65 21.77 -1.75
CA GLU A 184 4.61 21.81 -3.22
C GLU A 184 3.43 21.02 -3.80
N VAL A 185 2.26 21.67 -3.89
CA VAL A 185 1.07 21.11 -4.55
C VAL A 185 1.20 21.26 -6.06
N HIS A 186 1.25 20.14 -6.79
CA HIS A 186 1.32 20.13 -8.26
C HIS A 186 0.12 19.39 -8.84
N ALA A 187 -0.51 19.96 -9.87
CA ALA A 187 -1.61 19.30 -10.57
C ALA A 187 -1.12 18.03 -11.29
N CYS A 188 -1.93 16.97 -11.24
CA CYS A 188 -1.75 15.77 -12.07
C CYS A 188 -1.65 16.20 -13.54
N LYS A 189 -0.46 16.09 -14.14
CA LYS A 189 -0.31 16.22 -15.58
C LYS A 189 -0.54 14.85 -16.23
N GLU A 190 -1.32 14.85 -17.30
CA GLU A 190 -1.54 13.68 -18.13
C GLU A 190 -0.23 13.28 -18.83
N GLY A 191 0.08 11.98 -18.83
CA GLY A 191 1.09 11.42 -19.72
C GLY A 191 2.52 11.41 -19.19
N VAL A 192 2.84 10.43 -18.35
CA VAL A 192 4.11 9.72 -18.50
C VAL A 192 3.76 8.25 -18.61
N ALA A 193 3.80 7.74 -19.84
CA ALA A 193 3.70 6.32 -20.13
C ALA A 193 4.81 5.58 -19.38
N VAL A 194 4.47 4.40 -18.86
CA VAL A 194 5.42 3.38 -18.44
C VAL A 194 6.27 2.98 -19.64
#